data_AF-A0A970TYI3-F1
#
_entry.id   AF-A0A970TYI3-F1
#
_cell.length_a   1.000
_cell.length_b   1.000
_cell.length_c   1.000
_cell.angle_alpha   90.00
_cell.angle_beta   90.00
_cell.angle_gamma   90.00
#
_symmetry.space_group_name_H-M   'P 1'
#
loop_
_entity.id
_entity.type
_entity.pdbx_description
1 polymer ?
#
loop_
_entity_poly.entity_id
_entity_poly.type
_entity_poly.pdbx_seq_one_letter_code
_entity_poly.pdbx_strand_id
1 'polypeptide(L)'
;MEKGEAEFYFHEADRLFKEEHFLEALQYLAALDNEFPGNFNILFPIVLCCERLGRIDEAYEHCSRLFEQFPSENHQEKLQNLYGRICRQQQARMRSNEAITTATPAHEFVKDTPKHVELKRTGAISLGNWDLPLANVIIGLSIFAVFFVLLSLLIPMVHNEISEDQPHIQYSGFALMLLIQFMLACIIAYAALWVMNKRIHEELIYDVIDVCIAIIIFMLISAFVPLIGFFVGIYFLARHYEMGFWEAIIFLFLQVIFHMLFLYVMLPLVFGEGALNLIELL
;
A
#
# COMPACT_ATOMS: atom_id res chain seq x y z
N MET A 1 21.27 1.57 -36.82
CA MET A 1 19.96 2.27 -36.82
C MET A 1 20.19 3.79 -36.74
N GLU A 2 19.40 4.62 -37.43
CA GLU A 2 19.52 6.09 -37.27
C GLU A 2 19.02 6.55 -35.88
N LYS A 3 19.52 7.68 -35.38
CA LYS A 3 19.16 8.17 -34.03
C LYS A 3 17.64 8.38 -33.87
N GLY A 4 16.97 8.90 -34.91
CA GLY A 4 15.52 9.09 -34.89
C GLY A 4 14.73 7.78 -34.87
N GLU A 5 15.25 6.74 -35.53
CA GLU A 5 14.65 5.40 -35.48
C GLU A 5 14.83 4.78 -34.09
N ALA A 6 15.98 4.95 -33.44
CA ALA A 6 16.21 4.48 -32.07
C ALA A 6 15.23 5.09 -31.06
N GLU A 7 15.02 6.41 -31.15
CA GLU A 7 14.04 7.12 -30.32
C GLU A 7 12.62 6.62 -30.57
N PHE A 8 12.25 6.37 -31.84
CA PHE A 8 10.96 5.78 -32.19
C PHE A 8 10.76 4.39 -31.57
N TYR A 9 11.72 3.48 -31.73
CA TYR A 9 11.65 2.13 -31.15
C TYR A 9 11.53 2.17 -29.63
N PHE A 10 12.25 3.09 -28.98
CA PHE A 10 12.20 3.23 -27.53
C PHE A 10 10.84 3.75 -27.06
N HIS A 11 10.29 4.76 -27.74
CA HIS A 11 8.95 5.27 -27.44
C HIS A 11 7.85 4.23 -27.69
N GLU A 12 7.97 3.43 -28.74
CA GLU A 12 7.01 2.37 -29.02
C GLU A 12 7.09 1.25 -27.99
N ALA A 13 8.29 0.87 -27.55
CA ALA A 13 8.48 -0.07 -26.45
C ALA A 13 7.86 0.44 -25.13
N ASP A 14 8.06 1.72 -24.80
CA ASP A 14 7.47 2.35 -23.60
C ASP A 14 5.93 2.41 -23.68
N ARG A 15 5.38 2.70 -24.86
CA ARG A 15 3.93 2.65 -25.11
C ARG A 15 3.38 1.25 -24.87
N LEU A 16 3.98 0.23 -25.49
CA LEU A 16 3.59 -1.18 -25.35
C LEU A 16 3.71 -1.66 -23.90
N PHE A 17 4.76 -1.23 -23.20
CA PHE A 17 4.95 -1.55 -21.79
C PHE A 17 3.81 -1.01 -20.91
N LYS A 18 3.37 0.23 -21.15
CA LYS A 18 2.24 0.86 -20.43
C LYS A 18 0.90 0.20 -20.75
N GLU A 19 0.76 -0.37 -21.93
CA GLU A 19 -0.42 -1.12 -22.37
C GLU A 19 -0.40 -2.59 -21.91
N GLU A 20 0.62 -3.01 -21.13
CA GLU A 20 0.82 -4.39 -20.65
C GLU A 20 1.17 -5.42 -21.75
N HIS A 21 1.55 -4.95 -22.94
CA HIS A 21 2.05 -5.76 -24.05
C HIS A 21 3.56 -6.04 -23.89
N PHE A 22 3.92 -6.76 -22.82
CA PHE A 22 5.32 -6.93 -22.40
C PHE A 22 6.17 -7.73 -23.39
N LEU A 23 5.57 -8.69 -24.12
CA LEU A 23 6.31 -9.56 -25.04
C LEU A 23 6.70 -8.78 -26.31
N GLU A 24 5.79 -7.98 -26.84
CA GLU A 24 6.03 -7.08 -27.96
C GLU A 24 7.03 -5.98 -27.57
N ALA A 25 6.84 -5.35 -26.40
CA ALA A 25 7.79 -4.37 -25.86
C ALA A 25 9.21 -4.95 -25.77
N LEU A 26 9.34 -6.21 -25.31
CA LEU A 26 10.62 -6.90 -25.24
C LEU A 26 11.27 -7.11 -26.62
N GLN A 27 10.49 -7.32 -27.68
CA GLN A 27 11.04 -7.44 -29.05
C GLN A 27 11.67 -6.14 -29.52
N TYR A 28 10.99 -5.00 -29.30
CA TYR A 28 11.52 -3.68 -29.65
C TYR A 28 12.78 -3.34 -28.82
N LEU A 29 12.77 -3.67 -27.53
CA LEU A 29 13.93 -3.46 -26.65
C LEU A 29 15.11 -4.37 -26.99
N ALA A 30 14.87 -5.61 -27.40
CA ALA A 30 15.94 -6.52 -27.84
C ALA A 30 16.59 -6.04 -29.14
N ALA A 31 15.80 -5.49 -30.07
CA ALA A 31 16.35 -4.84 -31.27
C ALA A 31 17.23 -3.64 -30.90
N LEU A 32 16.80 -2.84 -29.92
CA LEU A 32 17.58 -1.72 -29.39
C LEU A 32 18.87 -2.16 -28.68
N ASP A 33 18.84 -3.23 -27.90
CA ASP A 33 20.03 -3.75 -27.19
C ASP A 33 21.09 -4.28 -28.15
N ASN A 34 20.68 -4.91 -29.25
CA ASN A 34 21.62 -5.35 -30.30
C ASN A 34 22.37 -4.17 -30.94
N GLU A 35 21.70 -3.03 -31.13
CA GLU A 35 22.29 -1.84 -31.75
C GLU A 35 23.06 -0.96 -30.75
N PHE A 36 22.59 -0.90 -29.50
CA PHE A 36 23.14 -0.06 -28.43
C PHE A 36 23.40 -0.89 -27.16
N PRO A 37 24.32 -1.86 -27.21
CA PRO A 37 24.58 -2.76 -26.10
C PRO A 37 25.12 -1.99 -24.89
N GLY A 38 24.72 -2.42 -23.70
CA GLY A 38 25.23 -1.81 -22.45
C GLY A 38 24.65 -0.42 -22.19
N ASN A 39 23.47 -0.10 -22.71
CA ASN A 39 22.74 1.11 -22.33
C ASN A 39 21.75 0.79 -21.21
N PHE A 40 21.93 1.42 -20.05
CA PHE A 40 21.06 1.23 -18.89
C PHE A 40 19.59 1.49 -19.21
N ASN A 41 19.30 2.52 -20.02
CA ASN A 41 17.92 2.90 -20.35
C ASN A 41 17.21 1.85 -21.21
N ILE A 42 17.94 0.97 -21.90
CA ILE A 42 17.38 -0.13 -22.70
C ILE A 42 17.34 -1.41 -21.86
N LEU A 43 18.44 -1.73 -21.18
CA LEU A 43 18.58 -2.93 -20.37
C LEU A 43 17.62 -2.96 -19.16
N PHE A 44 17.38 -1.82 -18.52
CA PHE A 44 16.51 -1.76 -17.34
C PHE A 44 15.03 -2.11 -17.69
N PRO A 45 14.42 -1.54 -18.74
CA PRO A 45 13.12 -1.99 -19.25
C PRO A 45 13.07 -3.45 -19.68
N ILE A 46 14.15 -4.02 -20.22
CA ILE A 46 14.21 -5.46 -20.55
C ILE A 46 13.99 -6.31 -19.30
N VAL A 47 14.66 -5.97 -18.20
CA VAL A 47 14.48 -6.69 -16.92
C VAL A 47 13.06 -6.55 -16.39
N LEU A 48 12.47 -5.36 -16.49
CA LEU A 48 11.08 -5.13 -16.10
C LEU A 48 10.10 -5.97 -16.93
N CYS A 49 10.30 -6.06 -18.25
CA CYS A 49 9.49 -6.94 -19.10
C CYS A 49 9.63 -8.40 -18.67
N CYS A 50 10.86 -8.87 -18.39
CA CYS A 50 11.09 -10.25 -17.92
C CYS A 50 10.42 -10.53 -16.56
N GLU A 51 10.49 -9.59 -15.61
CA GLU A 51 9.78 -9.66 -14.32
C GLU A 51 8.27 -9.80 -14.55
N ARG A 52 7.68 -8.92 -15.38
CA ARG A 52 6.24 -8.90 -15.67
C ARG A 52 5.74 -10.14 -16.42
N LEU A 53 6.58 -10.73 -17.26
CA LEU A 53 6.30 -11.99 -17.96
C LEU A 53 6.48 -13.24 -17.06
N GLY A 54 6.91 -13.07 -15.81
CA GLY A 54 7.19 -14.20 -14.90
C GLY A 54 8.44 -14.99 -15.26
N ARG A 55 9.30 -14.46 -16.14
CA ARG A 55 10.60 -15.04 -16.53
C ARG A 55 11.65 -14.68 -15.48
N ILE A 56 11.40 -15.10 -14.24
CA ILE A 56 12.13 -14.64 -13.04
C ILE A 56 13.62 -14.99 -13.10
N ASP A 57 13.96 -16.16 -13.64
CA ASP A 57 15.35 -16.61 -13.73
C ASP A 57 16.17 -15.72 -14.69
N GLU A 58 15.58 -15.34 -15.82
CA GLU A 58 16.20 -14.42 -16.79
C GLU A 58 16.27 -13.00 -16.22
N ALA A 59 15.20 -12.54 -15.58
CA ALA A 59 15.18 -11.22 -14.93
C ALA A 59 16.29 -11.12 -13.87
N TYR A 60 16.51 -12.17 -13.08
CA TYR A 60 17.58 -12.24 -12.09
C TYR A 60 18.97 -12.14 -12.74
N GLU A 61 19.22 -12.91 -13.79
CA GLU A 61 20.51 -12.91 -14.49
C GLU A 61 20.81 -11.57 -15.17
N HIS A 62 19.81 -10.94 -15.79
CA HIS A 62 19.98 -9.61 -16.36
C HIS A 62 20.20 -8.55 -15.27
N CYS A 63 19.50 -8.66 -14.13
CA CYS A 63 19.66 -7.73 -13.02
C CYS A 63 21.04 -7.83 -12.36
N SER A 64 21.61 -9.04 -12.21
CA SER A 64 22.96 -9.21 -11.66
C SER A 64 24.02 -8.60 -12.57
N ARG A 65 23.92 -8.80 -13.89
CA ARG A 65 24.80 -8.16 -14.88
C ARG A 65 24.70 -6.63 -14.83
N LEU A 66 23.49 -6.08 -14.65
CA LEU A 66 23.28 -4.64 -14.51
C LEU A 66 23.97 -4.04 -13.28
N PHE A 67 24.00 -4.75 -12.15
CA PHE A 67 24.72 -4.31 -10.95
C PHE A 67 26.23 -4.20 -11.17
N GLU A 68 26.80 -5.14 -11.92
CA GLU A 68 28.23 -5.13 -12.24
C GLU A 68 28.58 -4.01 -13.23
N GLN A 69 27.69 -3.74 -14.19
CA GLN A 69 27.93 -2.76 -15.26
C GLN A 69 27.69 -1.30 -14.84
N PHE A 70 26.78 -1.03 -13.90
CA PHE A 70 26.37 0.33 -13.54
C PHE A 70 26.52 0.60 -12.03
N PRO A 71 27.74 0.87 -11.55
CA PRO A 71 28.00 1.10 -10.12
C PRO A 71 27.53 2.47 -9.59
N SER A 72 26.92 3.31 -10.42
CA SER A 72 26.47 4.65 -10.02
C SER A 72 25.28 4.58 -9.04
N GLU A 73 25.34 5.39 -7.98
CA GLU A 73 24.39 5.41 -6.86
C GLU A 73 22.91 5.52 -7.31
N ASN A 74 22.61 6.42 -8.25
CA ASN A 74 21.24 6.63 -8.78
C ASN A 74 20.64 5.40 -9.50
N HIS A 75 21.48 4.57 -10.13
CA HIS A 75 21.02 3.35 -10.79
C HIS A 75 20.90 2.19 -9.80
N GLN A 76 21.78 2.15 -8.80
CA GLN A 76 21.77 1.11 -7.78
C GLN A 76 20.50 1.14 -6.92
N GLU A 77 19.97 2.31 -6.54
CA GLU A 77 18.72 2.39 -5.77
C GLU A 77 17.55 1.74 -6.53
N LYS A 78 17.42 2.06 -7.83
CA LYS A 78 16.38 1.47 -8.69
C LYS A 78 16.56 -0.03 -8.88
N LEU A 79 17.81 -0.48 -9.08
CA LEU A 79 18.13 -1.90 -9.23
C LEU A 79 17.91 -2.68 -7.93
N GLN A 80 18.24 -2.12 -6.75
CA GLN A 80 18.04 -2.77 -5.46
C GLN A 80 16.56 -3.07 -5.20
N ASN A 81 15.69 -2.10 -5.48
CA ASN A 81 14.24 -2.29 -5.34
C ASN A 81 13.72 -3.39 -6.28
N LEU A 82 14.16 -3.40 -7.54
CA LEU A 82 13.79 -4.41 -8.52
C LEU A 82 14.31 -5.81 -8.12
N TYR A 83 15.59 -5.90 -7.76
CA TYR A 83 16.23 -7.14 -7.35
C TYR A 83 15.58 -7.75 -6.11
N GLY A 84 15.24 -6.93 -5.12
CA GLY A 84 14.49 -7.37 -3.94
C GLY A 84 13.12 -7.95 -4.26
N ARG A 85 12.44 -7.47 -5.32
CA ARG A 85 11.18 -8.10 -5.80
C ARG A 85 11.45 -9.44 -6.48
N ILE A 86 12.41 -9.49 -7.41
CA ILE A 86 12.79 -10.70 -8.14
C ILE A 86 13.21 -11.82 -7.16
N CYS A 87 14.03 -11.53 -6.16
CA CYS A 87 14.45 -12.52 -5.16
C CYS A 87 13.26 -13.07 -4.34
N ARG A 88 12.31 -12.21 -3.95
CA ARG A 88 11.10 -12.65 -3.24
C ARG A 88 10.24 -13.57 -4.11
N GLN A 89 10.06 -13.22 -5.39
CA GLN A 89 9.33 -14.06 -6.35
C GLN A 89 10.03 -15.40 -6.61
N GLN A 90 11.36 -15.39 -6.72
CA GLN A 90 12.16 -16.60 -6.90
C GLN A 90 12.04 -17.54 -5.69
N GLN A 91 12.12 -17.00 -4.47
CA GLN A 91 11.98 -17.77 -3.24
C GLN A 91 10.55 -18.34 -3.10
N ALA A 92 9.53 -17.57 -3.47
CA ALA A 92 8.14 -18.05 -3.50
C ALA A 92 7.98 -19.22 -4.49
N ARG A 93 8.59 -19.12 -5.68
CA ARG A 93 8.58 -20.18 -6.70
C ARG A 93 9.32 -21.44 -6.26
N MET A 94 10.45 -21.29 -5.57
CA MET A 94 11.19 -22.44 -5.02
C MET A 94 10.37 -23.16 -3.95
N ARG A 95 9.72 -22.42 -3.05
CA ARG A 95 8.82 -23.00 -2.02
C ARG A 95 7.61 -23.69 -2.64
N SER A 96 7.06 -23.17 -3.75
CA SER A 96 5.97 -23.84 -4.46
C SER A 96 6.43 -25.07 -5.24
N ASN A 97 7.64 -25.05 -5.81
CA ASN A 97 8.18 -26.18 -6.57
C ASN A 97 8.70 -27.31 -5.68
N GLU A 98 9.13 -27.04 -4.44
CA GLU A 98 9.43 -28.11 -3.46
C GLU A 98 8.19 -28.94 -3.11
N ALA A 99 6.98 -28.39 -3.28
CA ALA A 99 5.72 -29.13 -3.15
C ALA A 99 5.31 -29.90 -4.43
N ILE A 100 5.96 -29.65 -5.57
CA ILE A 100 5.64 -30.25 -6.88
C ILE A 100 6.92 -30.81 -7.50
N THR A 101 7.48 -31.83 -6.85
CA THR A 101 8.44 -32.72 -7.50
C THR A 101 7.67 -33.73 -8.34
N THR A 102 7.38 -33.39 -9.60
CA THR A 102 7.47 -34.32 -10.75
C THR A 102 7.21 -33.58 -12.06
N ALA A 103 8.14 -33.79 -13.01
CA ALA A 103 8.02 -33.58 -14.45
C ALA A 103 7.92 -32.13 -14.98
N THR A 104 9.10 -31.58 -15.30
CA THR A 104 9.27 -30.72 -16.48
C THR A 104 8.95 -31.49 -17.76
N PRO A 105 8.33 -30.84 -18.75
CA PRO A 105 8.78 -30.97 -20.12
C PRO A 105 9.27 -29.63 -20.67
N ALA A 106 10.27 -29.75 -21.53
CA ALA A 106 10.93 -28.69 -22.25
C ALA A 106 9.97 -27.85 -23.11
N HIS A 107 10.35 -26.59 -23.28
CA HIS A 107 9.75 -25.56 -24.12
C HIS A 107 9.17 -26.09 -25.45
N GLU A 108 7.84 -26.11 -25.54
CA GLU A 108 7.14 -26.09 -26.82
C GLU A 108 6.59 -24.68 -27.01
N PHE A 109 7.09 -23.96 -28.03
CA PHE A 109 6.56 -22.67 -28.44
C PHE A 109 5.08 -22.86 -28.84
N VAL A 110 4.16 -22.50 -27.95
CA VAL A 110 2.73 -22.48 -28.23
C VAL A 110 2.48 -21.42 -29.30
N LYS A 111 2.19 -21.88 -30.52
CA LYS A 111 1.87 -21.07 -31.70
C LYS A 111 0.44 -20.54 -31.73
N ASP A 112 -0.34 -20.80 -30.68
CA ASP A 112 -1.70 -20.30 -30.57
C ASP A 112 -1.71 -18.91 -29.97
N THR A 113 -2.16 -17.94 -30.78
CA THR A 113 -2.54 -16.61 -30.31
C THR A 113 -3.48 -16.75 -29.10
N PRO A 114 -3.14 -16.16 -27.93
CA PRO A 114 -3.99 -16.25 -26.75
C PRO A 114 -5.34 -15.60 -27.08
N LYS A 115 -6.41 -16.40 -27.05
CA LYS A 115 -7.76 -15.85 -27.08
C LYS A 115 -7.95 -15.08 -25.79
N HIS A 116 -8.12 -13.76 -25.90
CA HIS A 116 -8.55 -12.92 -24.79
C HIS A 116 -9.84 -13.49 -24.22
N VAL A 117 -9.74 -14.18 -23.09
CA VAL A 117 -10.90 -14.46 -22.25
C VAL A 117 -11.08 -13.18 -21.44
N GLU A 118 -12.12 -12.41 -21.75
CA GLU A 118 -12.55 -11.33 -20.87
C GLU A 118 -12.74 -11.93 -19.46
N LEU A 119 -11.81 -11.63 -18.56
CA LEU A 119 -11.98 -11.91 -17.14
C LEU A 119 -13.16 -11.06 -16.70
N LYS A 120 -14.34 -11.67 -16.73
CA LYS A 120 -15.57 -11.11 -16.20
C LYS A 120 -15.32 -10.87 -14.71
N ARG A 121 -14.83 -9.67 -14.36
CA ARG A 121 -14.62 -9.21 -12.99
C ARG A 121 -16.00 -9.06 -12.34
N THR A 122 -16.59 -10.19 -11.95
CA THR A 122 -17.87 -10.24 -11.27
C THR A 122 -17.73 -9.56 -9.92
N GLY A 123 -18.38 -8.40 -9.77
CA GLY A 123 -18.50 -7.70 -8.50
C GLY A 123 -17.72 -6.38 -8.34
N ALA A 124 -17.26 -5.73 -9.41
CA ALA A 124 -16.82 -4.33 -9.31
C ALA A 124 -18.03 -3.38 -9.43
N ILE A 125 -18.12 -2.38 -8.56
CA ILE A 125 -18.99 -1.22 -8.75
C ILE A 125 -18.13 -0.11 -9.35
N SER A 126 -18.55 0.44 -10.49
CA SER A 126 -17.96 1.64 -11.06
C SER A 126 -18.56 2.88 -10.40
N LEU A 127 -17.73 3.64 -9.68
CA LEU A 127 -18.09 4.94 -9.09
C LEU A 127 -17.33 6.04 -9.84
N GLY A 128 -17.91 6.54 -10.93
CA GLY A 128 -17.20 7.44 -11.85
C GLY A 128 -16.08 6.71 -12.60
N ASN A 129 -14.85 7.20 -12.51
CA ASN A 129 -13.66 6.60 -13.15
C ASN A 129 -12.97 5.53 -12.29
N TRP A 130 -13.57 5.13 -11.18
CA TRP A 130 -12.96 4.23 -10.19
C TRP A 130 -13.73 2.90 -10.16
N ASP A 131 -13.02 1.80 -10.38
CA ASP A 131 -13.57 0.45 -10.23
C ASP A 131 -13.27 -0.07 -8.83
N LEU A 132 -14.30 -0.10 -7.97
CA LEU A 132 -14.18 -0.56 -6.59
C LEU A 132 -14.66 -2.02 -6.49
N PRO A 133 -13.82 -2.96 -6.05
CA PRO A 133 -14.25 -4.33 -5.81
C PRO A 133 -15.21 -4.40 -4.61
N LEU A 134 -16.47 -4.78 -4.86
CA LEU A 134 -17.55 -4.84 -3.86
C LEU A 134 -17.18 -5.69 -2.64
N ALA A 135 -16.51 -6.82 -2.87
CA ALA A 135 -16.07 -7.71 -1.80
C ALA A 135 -15.23 -6.97 -0.75
N ASN A 136 -14.35 -6.08 -1.20
CA ASN A 136 -13.46 -5.33 -0.31
C ASN A 136 -14.22 -4.22 0.44
N VAL A 137 -15.19 -3.57 -0.23
CA VAL A 137 -16.06 -2.58 0.41
C VAL A 137 -16.89 -3.23 1.52
N ILE A 138 -17.41 -4.43 1.29
CA ILE A 138 -18.17 -5.20 2.29
C ILE A 138 -17.28 -5.57 3.48
N ILE A 139 -16.03 -5.97 3.25
CA ILE A 139 -15.06 -6.26 4.32
C ILE A 139 -14.78 -4.98 5.15
N GLY A 140 -14.58 -3.84 4.48
CA GLY A 140 -14.40 -2.56 5.19
C GLY A 140 -15.61 -2.22 6.06
N LEU A 141 -16.82 -2.31 5.49
CA LEU A 141 -18.08 -2.04 6.22
C LEU A 141 -18.32 -3.02 7.38
N SER A 142 -17.96 -4.30 7.23
CA SER A 142 -18.14 -5.28 8.29
C SER A 142 -17.20 -5.03 9.48
N ILE A 143 -15.95 -4.64 9.22
CA ILE A 143 -15.00 -4.23 10.26
C ILE A 143 -15.54 -3.00 11.01
N PHE A 144 -16.04 -1.99 10.29
CA PHE A 144 -16.67 -0.83 10.90
C PHE A 144 -17.90 -1.20 11.75
N ALA A 145 -18.77 -2.07 11.24
CA ALA A 145 -19.96 -2.51 11.98
C ALA A 145 -19.59 -3.24 13.28
N VAL A 146 -18.62 -4.16 13.23
CA VAL A 146 -18.11 -4.86 14.43
C VAL A 146 -17.54 -3.88 15.45
N PHE A 147 -16.79 -2.88 14.99
CA PHE A 147 -16.25 -1.83 15.84
C PHE A 147 -17.36 -1.02 16.55
N PHE A 148 -18.40 -0.60 15.82
CA PHE A 148 -19.55 0.10 16.42
C PHE A 148 -20.34 -0.76 17.41
N VAL A 149 -20.47 -2.06 17.18
CA VAL A 149 -21.10 -3.00 18.12
C VAL A 149 -20.26 -3.11 19.40
N LEU A 150 -18.95 -3.30 19.28
CA LEU A 150 -18.03 -3.32 20.43
C LEU A 150 -18.09 -2.02 21.24
N LEU A 151 -18.09 -0.89 20.54
CA LEU A 151 -18.23 0.43 21.15
C LEU A 151 -19.54 0.56 21.93
N SER A 152 -20.65 0.16 21.32
CA SER A 152 -21.98 0.21 21.95
C SER A 152 -22.09 -0.69 23.19
N LEU A 153 -21.35 -1.80 23.24
CA LEU A 153 -21.28 -2.69 24.40
C LEU A 153 -20.40 -2.14 25.52
N LEU A 154 -19.35 -1.39 25.18
CA LEU A 154 -18.40 -0.82 26.13
C LEU A 154 -18.93 0.44 26.83
N ILE A 155 -19.71 1.28 26.14
CA ILE A 155 -20.29 2.52 26.69
C ILE A 155 -21.06 2.29 28.01
N PRO A 156 -22.02 1.34 28.11
CA PRO A 156 -22.76 1.13 29.35
C PRO A 156 -21.89 0.58 30.49
N MET A 157 -20.81 -0.14 30.21
CA MET A 157 -19.86 -0.56 31.25
C MET A 157 -19.18 0.65 31.88
N VAL A 158 -18.75 1.61 31.06
CA VAL A 158 -18.15 2.87 31.55
C VAL A 158 -19.18 3.72 32.29
N HIS A 159 -20.40 3.84 31.73
CA HIS A 159 -21.43 4.69 32.33
C HIS A 159 -21.86 4.19 33.73
N ASN A 160 -21.94 2.88 33.92
CA ASN A 160 -22.30 2.29 35.21
C ASN A 160 -21.22 2.46 36.29
N GLU A 161 -19.96 2.65 35.91
CA GLU A 161 -18.88 2.87 36.87
C GLU A 161 -18.81 4.35 37.31
N ILE A 162 -19.14 5.31 36.44
CA ILE A 162 -18.97 6.75 36.70
C ILE A 162 -19.90 7.30 37.82
N SER A 163 -20.88 6.53 38.29
CA SER A 163 -21.81 6.97 39.34
C SER A 163 -21.24 7.06 40.77
N GLU A 164 -19.96 6.71 40.99
CA GLU A 164 -19.30 6.89 42.29
C GLU A 164 -18.13 7.87 42.20
N ASP A 165 -17.97 8.68 43.25
CA ASP A 165 -16.98 9.76 43.46
C ASP A 165 -15.53 9.25 43.59
N GLN A 166 -15.15 8.26 42.76
CA GLN A 166 -13.86 7.59 42.78
C GLN A 166 -12.99 8.05 41.59
N PRO A 167 -11.85 8.73 41.85
CA PRO A 167 -10.99 9.25 40.79
C PRO A 167 -10.39 8.15 39.89
N HIS A 168 -10.30 6.90 40.38
CA HIS A 168 -9.77 5.78 39.59
C HIS A 168 -10.64 5.43 38.37
N ILE A 169 -11.95 5.65 38.47
CA ILE A 169 -12.92 5.35 37.41
C ILE A 169 -12.82 6.36 36.26
N GLN A 170 -12.42 7.61 36.56
CA GLN A 170 -12.20 8.61 35.51
C GLN A 170 -11.02 8.21 34.61
N TYR A 171 -9.92 7.70 35.18
CA TYR A 171 -8.75 7.28 34.40
C TYR A 171 -9.03 6.06 33.50
N SER A 172 -9.84 5.10 33.94
CA SER A 172 -10.23 3.96 33.10
C SER A 172 -11.11 4.40 31.92
N GLY A 173 -12.05 5.33 32.15
CA GLY A 173 -12.86 5.94 31.09
C GLY A 173 -12.01 6.67 30.04
N PHE A 174 -11.06 7.51 30.49
CA PHE A 174 -10.12 8.18 29.58
C PHE A 174 -9.24 7.20 28.80
N ALA A 175 -8.69 6.17 29.47
CA ALA A 175 -7.87 5.16 28.81
C ALA A 175 -8.66 4.39 27.75
N LEU A 176 -9.91 4.04 28.04
CA LEU A 176 -10.78 3.38 27.07
C LEU A 176 -11.11 4.29 25.89
N MET A 177 -11.41 5.56 26.14
CA MET A 177 -11.67 6.53 25.08
C MET A 177 -10.46 6.70 24.15
N LEU A 178 -9.25 6.79 24.72
CA LEU A 178 -8.00 6.85 23.95
C LEU A 178 -7.78 5.56 23.13
N LEU A 179 -8.07 4.39 23.71
CA LEU A 179 -7.96 3.12 22.99
C LEU A 179 -8.93 3.05 21.81
N ILE A 180 -10.19 3.43 22.02
CA ILE A 180 -11.21 3.48 20.97
C ILE A 180 -10.79 4.45 19.86
N GLN A 181 -10.32 5.63 20.23
CA GLN A 181 -9.83 6.64 19.30
C GLN A 181 -8.66 6.12 18.47
N PHE A 182 -7.70 5.45 19.10
CA PHE A 182 -6.57 4.84 18.40
C PHE A 182 -7.03 3.79 17.39
N MET A 183 -7.90 2.88 17.80
CA MET A 183 -8.43 1.83 16.92
C MET A 183 -9.17 2.44 15.73
N LEU A 184 -9.97 3.49 15.96
CA LEU A 184 -10.65 4.21 14.89
C LEU A 184 -9.66 4.87 13.91
N ALA A 185 -8.60 5.50 14.44
CA ALA A 185 -7.56 6.10 13.62
C ALA A 185 -6.87 5.06 12.73
N CYS A 186 -6.55 3.87 13.25
CA CYS A 186 -5.98 2.76 12.48
C CYS A 186 -6.92 2.28 11.37
N ILE A 187 -8.21 2.12 11.67
CA ILE A 187 -9.21 1.68 10.67
C ILE A 187 -9.33 2.71 9.54
N ILE A 188 -9.41 4.00 9.87
CA ILE A 188 -9.50 5.07 8.86
C ILE A 188 -8.21 5.16 8.04
N ALA A 189 -7.05 5.05 8.69
CA ALA A 189 -5.75 5.04 8.02
C ALA A 189 -5.67 3.89 7.02
N TYR A 190 -6.03 2.69 7.46
CA TYR A 190 -6.07 1.51 6.61
C TYR A 190 -7.01 1.70 5.41
N ALA A 191 -8.23 2.20 5.65
CA ALA A 191 -9.20 2.45 4.59
C ALA A 191 -8.71 3.51 3.58
N ALA A 192 -8.06 4.58 4.05
CA ALA A 192 -7.52 5.62 3.19
C ALA A 192 -6.35 5.09 2.33
N LEU A 193 -5.40 4.37 2.93
CA LEU A 193 -4.29 3.74 2.19
C LEU A 193 -4.79 2.71 1.18
N TRP A 194 -5.87 1.99 1.52
CA TRP A 194 -6.53 1.07 0.62
C TRP A 194 -7.12 1.78 -0.60
N VAL A 195 -7.90 2.86 -0.40
CA VAL A 195 -8.48 3.67 -1.49
C VAL A 195 -7.39 4.26 -2.38
N MET A 196 -6.27 4.65 -1.81
CA MET A 196 -5.15 5.25 -2.54
C MET A 196 -4.24 4.22 -3.21
N ASN A 197 -4.50 2.92 -3.02
CA ASN A 197 -3.68 1.81 -3.51
C ASN A 197 -2.20 1.92 -3.06
N LYS A 198 -1.97 2.34 -1.81
CA LYS A 198 -0.64 2.55 -1.19
C LYS A 198 -0.30 1.49 -0.14
N ARG A 199 -0.86 0.29 -0.27
CA ARG A 199 -0.57 -0.83 0.64
C ARG A 199 0.78 -1.43 0.32
N ILE A 200 1.57 -1.73 1.35
CA ILE A 200 2.94 -2.21 1.22
C ILE A 200 2.95 -3.74 1.07
N HIS A 201 2.02 -4.44 1.72
CA HIS A 201 1.95 -5.89 1.73
C HIS A 201 0.74 -6.39 0.94
N GLU A 202 0.83 -7.63 0.45
CA GLU A 202 -0.30 -8.30 -0.23
C GLU A 202 -1.28 -8.90 0.79
N GLU A 203 -0.77 -9.26 1.97
CA GLU A 203 -1.56 -9.89 3.04
C GLU A 203 -2.12 -8.85 4.00
N LEU A 204 -3.44 -8.93 4.22
CA LEU A 204 -4.22 -8.03 5.08
C LEU A 204 -3.61 -7.86 6.49
N ILE A 205 -3.14 -8.95 7.10
CA ILE A 205 -2.66 -8.93 8.48
C ILE A 205 -1.40 -8.07 8.62
N TYR A 206 -0.46 -8.19 7.69
CA TYR A 206 0.78 -7.40 7.73
C TYR A 206 0.51 -5.91 7.46
N ASP A 207 -0.39 -5.58 6.54
CA ASP A 207 -0.79 -4.20 6.32
C ASP A 207 -1.43 -3.58 7.58
N VAL A 208 -2.32 -4.32 8.26
CA VAL A 208 -2.96 -3.82 9.49
C VAL A 208 -1.93 -3.58 10.59
N ILE A 209 -0.97 -4.50 10.76
CA ILE A 209 0.12 -4.34 11.74
C ILE A 209 0.97 -3.12 11.40
N ASP A 210 1.35 -2.96 10.12
CA ASP A 210 2.15 -1.84 9.65
C ASP A 210 1.45 -0.49 9.89
N VAL A 211 0.17 -0.38 9.55
CA VAL A 211 -0.65 0.82 9.82
C VAL A 211 -0.70 1.12 11.32
N CYS A 212 -0.92 0.11 12.17
CA CYS A 212 -0.93 0.30 13.62
C CYS A 212 0.41 0.86 14.13
N ILE A 213 1.54 0.31 13.66
CA ILE A 213 2.88 0.77 14.03
C ILE A 213 3.11 2.20 13.55
N ALA A 214 2.77 2.50 12.29
CA ALA A 214 2.93 3.83 11.71
C ALA A 214 2.12 4.89 12.46
N ILE A 215 0.88 4.58 12.84
CA ILE A 215 0.01 5.48 13.62
C ILE A 215 0.52 5.66 15.05
N ILE A 216 1.04 4.61 15.70
CA ILE A 216 1.70 4.74 17.02
C ILE A 216 2.91 5.68 16.93
N ILE A 217 3.79 5.48 15.96
CA ILE A 217 4.97 6.33 15.76
C ILE A 217 4.54 7.77 15.50
N PHE A 218 3.56 7.98 14.63
CA PHE A 218 3.01 9.30 14.33
C PHE A 218 2.48 10.01 15.59
N MET A 219 1.69 9.30 16.42
CA MET A 219 1.16 9.85 17.66
C MET A 219 2.27 10.17 18.66
N LEU A 220 3.27 9.31 18.81
CA LEU A 220 4.43 9.58 19.68
C LEU A 220 5.17 10.84 19.23
N ILE A 221 5.50 10.95 17.94
CA ILE A 221 6.18 12.13 17.38
C ILE A 221 5.34 13.40 17.63
N SER A 222 4.04 13.33 17.36
CA SER A 222 3.13 14.47 17.54
C SER A 222 2.94 14.86 19.01
N ALA A 223 2.97 13.89 19.94
CA ALA A 223 2.86 14.15 21.37
C ALA A 223 4.10 14.86 21.94
N PHE A 224 5.31 14.52 21.45
CA PHE A 224 6.54 15.15 21.92
C PHE A 224 6.69 16.60 21.45
N VAL A 225 6.29 16.91 20.21
CA VAL A 225 6.40 18.26 19.65
C VAL A 225 5.15 18.58 18.80
N PRO A 226 4.10 19.22 19.34
CA PRO A 226 2.81 19.32 18.67
C PRO A 226 2.86 19.94 17.26
N LEU A 227 3.63 21.03 17.10
CA LEU A 227 3.74 21.72 15.81
C LEU A 227 4.76 21.07 14.86
N ILE A 228 5.97 20.79 15.35
CA ILE A 228 7.05 20.24 14.51
C ILE A 228 6.82 18.75 14.24
N GLY A 229 6.42 18.02 15.27
CA GLY A 229 6.12 16.60 15.21
C GLY A 229 4.98 16.28 14.25
N PHE A 230 4.01 17.18 14.09
CA PHE A 230 3.00 17.05 13.04
C PHE A 230 3.61 17.02 11.63
N PHE A 231 4.49 17.97 11.29
CA PHE A 231 5.16 17.98 9.98
C PHE A 231 6.11 16.80 9.81
N VAL A 232 6.85 16.42 10.86
CA VAL A 232 7.74 15.25 10.84
C VAL A 232 6.93 13.97 10.65
N GLY A 233 5.77 13.86 11.29
CA GLY A 233 4.84 12.75 11.15
C GLY A 233 4.27 12.64 9.74
N ILE A 234 3.89 13.76 9.13
CA ILE A 234 3.47 13.80 7.71
C ILE A 234 4.61 13.31 6.82
N TYR A 235 5.82 13.83 7.01
CA TYR A 235 6.98 13.42 6.23
C TYR A 235 7.27 11.92 6.38
N PHE A 236 7.19 11.40 7.62
CA PHE A 236 7.34 9.99 7.91
C PHE A 236 6.31 9.13 7.17
N LEU A 237 5.01 9.45 7.29
CA LEU A 237 3.94 8.72 6.60
C LEU A 237 4.07 8.79 5.08
N ALA A 238 4.40 9.98 4.56
CA ALA A 238 4.59 10.19 3.13
C ALA A 238 5.74 9.33 2.58
N ARG A 239 6.84 9.24 3.32
CA ARG A 239 7.99 8.42 2.94
C ARG A 239 7.72 6.93 3.11
N HIS A 240 7.06 6.52 4.18
CA HIS A 240 6.79 5.11 4.49
C HIS A 240 5.84 4.47 3.48
N TYR A 241 4.79 5.18 3.07
CA TYR A 241 3.78 4.70 2.11
C TYR A 241 3.99 5.21 0.68
N GLU A 242 5.15 5.80 0.37
CA GLU A 242 5.46 6.41 -0.93
C GLU A 242 4.33 7.34 -1.43
N MET A 243 3.71 8.10 -0.53
CA MET A 243 2.62 9.01 -0.86
C MET A 243 3.18 10.33 -1.42
N GLY A 244 2.48 10.88 -2.42
CA GLY A 244 2.71 12.25 -2.85
C GLY A 244 2.39 13.24 -1.72
N PHE A 245 2.91 14.47 -1.84
CA PHE A 245 2.66 15.52 -0.85
C PHE A 245 1.16 15.81 -0.65
N TRP A 246 0.40 15.92 -1.75
CA TRP A 246 -1.05 16.15 -1.70
C TRP A 246 -1.84 14.98 -1.14
N GLU A 247 -1.40 13.76 -1.46
CA GLU A 247 -1.95 12.51 -0.93
C GLU A 247 -1.83 12.46 0.59
N ALA A 248 -0.63 12.78 1.12
CA ALA A 248 -0.39 12.82 2.56
C ALA A 248 -1.21 13.92 3.27
N ILE A 249 -1.40 15.09 2.63
CA ILE A 249 -2.27 16.15 3.16
C ILE A 249 -3.72 15.68 3.26
N ILE A 250 -4.26 15.06 2.19
CA ILE A 250 -5.64 14.56 2.18
C ILE A 250 -5.83 13.49 3.24
N PHE A 251 -4.90 12.53 3.31
CA PHE A 251 -4.89 11.48 4.32
C PHE A 251 -4.97 12.06 5.74
N LEU A 252 -4.16 13.07 6.02
CA LEU A 252 -4.13 13.69 7.33
C LEU A 252 -5.40 14.53 7.60
N PHE A 253 -5.89 15.28 6.61
CA PHE A 253 -7.10 16.07 6.77
C PHE A 253 -8.30 15.18 7.07
N LEU A 254 -8.37 14.02 6.43
CA LEU A 254 -9.36 12.98 6.71
C LEU A 254 -9.26 12.51 8.17
N GLN A 255 -8.05 12.17 8.64
CA GLN A 255 -7.82 11.80 10.04
C GLN A 255 -8.27 12.88 11.03
N VAL A 256 -7.92 14.14 10.78
CA VAL A 256 -8.32 15.27 11.64
C VAL A 256 -9.83 15.43 11.67
N ILE A 257 -10.52 15.38 10.52
CA ILE A 257 -11.99 15.49 10.46
C ILE A 257 -12.64 14.38 11.29
N PHE A 258 -12.23 13.13 11.08
CA PHE A 258 -12.81 12.02 11.80
C PHE A 258 -12.49 12.05 13.29
N HIS A 259 -11.29 12.50 13.66
CA HIS A 259 -10.92 12.67 15.05
C HIS A 259 -11.78 13.74 15.75
N MET A 260 -12.00 14.88 15.09
CA MET A 260 -12.88 15.93 15.60
C MET A 260 -14.33 15.47 15.68
N LEU A 261 -14.83 14.76 14.66
CA LEU A 261 -16.16 14.15 14.67
C LEU A 261 -16.31 13.16 15.83
N PHE A 262 -15.30 12.31 16.03
CA PHE A 262 -15.29 11.34 17.11
C PHE A 262 -15.33 12.01 18.48
N LEU A 263 -14.47 13.01 18.72
CA LEU A 263 -14.48 13.78 19.97
C LEU A 263 -15.84 14.44 20.19
N TYR A 264 -16.40 15.08 19.16
CA TYR A 264 -17.69 15.76 19.26
C TYR A 264 -18.85 14.82 19.60
N VAL A 265 -18.85 13.59 19.05
CA VAL A 265 -19.91 12.60 19.31
C VAL A 265 -19.68 11.84 20.61
N MET A 266 -18.45 11.44 20.90
CA MET A 266 -18.13 10.55 22.02
C MET A 266 -18.01 11.27 23.35
N LEU A 267 -17.54 12.52 23.36
CA LEU A 267 -17.35 13.24 24.61
C LEU A 267 -18.69 13.43 25.37
N PRO A 268 -19.79 13.88 24.73
CA PRO A 268 -21.11 13.94 25.39
C PRO A 268 -21.67 12.56 25.73
N LEU A 269 -21.36 11.54 24.91
CA LEU A 269 -21.85 10.18 25.12
C LEU A 269 -21.21 9.52 26.35
N VAL A 270 -19.92 9.75 26.57
CA VAL A 270 -19.15 9.17 27.69
C VAL A 270 -19.32 9.98 28.97
N PHE A 271 -19.26 11.31 28.89
CA PHE A 271 -19.25 12.18 30.07
C PHE A 271 -20.60 12.84 30.38
N GLY A 272 -21.62 12.64 29.55
CA GLY A 272 -22.96 13.20 29.75
C GLY A 272 -22.94 14.73 29.84
N GLU A 273 -23.67 15.29 30.81
CA GLU A 273 -23.70 16.75 31.07
C GLU A 273 -22.32 17.31 31.46
N GLY A 274 -21.43 16.48 32.03
CA GLY A 274 -20.06 16.86 32.36
C GLY A 274 -19.17 17.15 31.14
N ALA A 275 -19.58 16.71 29.95
CA ALA A 275 -18.83 16.94 28.71
C ALA A 275 -18.70 18.41 28.36
N LEU A 276 -19.74 19.23 28.61
CA LEU A 276 -19.72 20.67 28.29
C LEU A 276 -18.64 21.40 29.09
N ASN A 277 -18.52 21.10 30.39
CA ASN A 277 -17.47 21.65 31.24
C ASN A 277 -16.07 21.24 30.77
N LEU A 278 -15.93 20.04 30.21
CA LEU A 278 -14.68 19.52 29.66
C LEU A 278 -14.33 20.18 28.32
N ILE A 279 -15.33 20.47 27.47
CA ILE A 279 -15.14 21.21 26.21
C ILE A 279 -14.73 22.65 26.48
N GLU A 280 -15.31 23.32 27.49
CA GLU A 280 -14.91 24.68 27.86
C GLU A 280 -13.47 24.77 28.39
N LEU A 281 -12.91 23.65 28.86
CA LEU A 281 -11.54 23.57 29.37
C LEU A 281 -10.49 23.34 28.27
N LEU A 282 -10.89 22.80 27.12
CA LEU A 282 -10.03 22.42 25.99
C LEU A 282 -9.93 23.55 24.94
#